data_AF-A0AAD6P9P1-F1
#
_entry.id   AF-A0AAD6P9P1-F1
#
_cell.length_a   1.000
_cell.length_b   1.000
_cell.length_c   1.000
_cell.angle_alpha   90.00
_cell.angle_beta   90.00
_cell.angle_gamma   90.00
#
_symmetry.space_group_name_H-M   'P 1'
#
loop_
_entity.id
_entity.type
_entity.pdbx_description
1 polymer ?
#
loop_
_entity_poly.entity_id
_entity_poly.type
_entity_poly.pdbx_seq_one_letter_code
_entity_poly.pdbx_strand_id
1 'polypeptide(L)'
;MIIDKVPPNEATFTNAARLASAMEDPEMAFDLVKQMKSFGILPKLRSYGPPLFGFCKKGMADKAYEVDAHMIEYGVVAEEPELSALLKVSVDVNNADKVYELLHRLRTSVRQVTESTVAIIEDWFKSEHAAKTGKENWDVRKVKEGVARGGGGWHGQGWLGCGQWRVVRTQMDKEGVCGSCGERLACIDIDPRETENFAISLSKLALGREVKADFTRFQDWLQQHGPFDAVADGANLSLINQQTFSFSQLNAVVHRLRGMSPSKKLPLVILHKSRVTGGSAQNPCNKKMLERWKNSGALYVTPAGSNDDWYWLYAAVCCKCLLVTNDEMRDHLFQLLGTSFFPRWKEKHQVRLSVSRSGIALQMPPPYSTVIQESENGSWHVPTTTNDDDLETPRQWLCATRPIKS
;
A
#
# COMPACT_ATOMS: atom_id res chain seq x y z
N MET A 1 -2.33 -33.00 -27.64
CA MET A 1 -1.82 -32.61 -26.29
C MET A 1 -1.99 -33.70 -25.23
N ILE A 2 -3.20 -34.07 -24.77
CA ILE A 2 -3.37 -35.27 -23.90
C ILE A 2 -3.04 -36.57 -24.68
N ILE A 3 -3.28 -36.56 -25.99
CA ILE A 3 -3.04 -37.68 -26.90
C ILE A 3 -1.54 -37.85 -27.26
N ASP A 4 -0.72 -36.79 -27.11
CA ASP A 4 0.70 -36.78 -27.55
C ASP A 4 1.71 -36.86 -26.39
N LYS A 5 1.26 -37.16 -25.16
CA LYS A 5 2.09 -37.25 -23.94
C LYS A 5 2.95 -36.02 -23.61
N VAL A 6 2.62 -34.84 -24.14
CA VAL A 6 3.28 -33.59 -23.72
C VAL A 6 2.72 -33.18 -22.36
N PRO A 7 3.54 -33.08 -21.30
CA PRO A 7 3.05 -32.72 -19.98
C PRO A 7 2.48 -31.29 -20.03
N PRO A 8 1.20 -31.10 -19.67
CA PRO A 8 0.63 -29.76 -19.61
C PRO A 8 1.36 -28.96 -18.52
N ASN A 9 1.50 -27.66 -18.75
CA ASN A 9 2.01 -26.73 -17.75
C ASN A 9 0.90 -25.73 -17.37
N GLU A 10 1.18 -24.85 -16.41
CA GLU A 10 0.21 -23.86 -15.92
C GLU A 10 -0.34 -22.96 -17.05
N ALA A 11 0.48 -22.62 -18.05
CA ALA A 11 0.05 -21.81 -19.19
C ALA A 11 -0.89 -22.59 -20.12
N THR A 12 -0.63 -23.88 -20.34
CA THR A 12 -1.51 -24.75 -21.13
C THR A 12 -2.92 -24.78 -20.57
N PHE A 13 -3.06 -25.04 -19.27
CA PHE A 13 -4.36 -25.06 -18.60
C PHE A 13 -5.02 -23.67 -18.58
N THR A 14 -4.26 -22.60 -18.34
CA THR A 14 -4.80 -21.24 -18.35
C THR A 14 -5.34 -20.86 -19.73
N ASN A 15 -4.65 -21.23 -20.82
CA ASN A 15 -5.13 -21.02 -22.17
C ASN A 15 -6.40 -21.83 -22.47
N ALA A 16 -6.46 -23.09 -22.00
CA ALA A 16 -7.66 -23.91 -22.12
C ALA A 16 -8.85 -23.31 -21.34
N ALA A 17 -8.62 -22.81 -20.12
CA ALA A 17 -9.66 -22.15 -19.32
C ALA A 17 -10.16 -20.85 -19.99
N ARG A 18 -9.26 -20.08 -20.63
CA ARG A 18 -9.65 -18.91 -21.44
C ARG A 18 -10.49 -19.30 -22.65
N LEU A 19 -10.13 -20.39 -23.35
CA LEU A 19 -10.92 -20.91 -24.47
C LEU A 19 -12.30 -21.37 -24.01
N ALA A 20 -12.39 -22.08 -22.88
CA ALA A 20 -13.66 -22.50 -22.28
C ALA A 20 -14.56 -21.29 -21.93
N SER A 21 -14.00 -20.28 -21.27
CA SER A 21 -14.72 -19.05 -20.93
C SER A 21 -15.13 -18.24 -22.18
N ALA A 22 -14.33 -18.26 -23.25
CA ALA A 22 -14.68 -17.66 -24.54
C ALA A 22 -15.81 -18.40 -25.26
N MET A 23 -15.97 -19.70 -25.01
CA MET A 23 -17.15 -20.50 -25.40
C MET A 23 -18.33 -20.31 -24.43
N GLU A 24 -18.25 -19.31 -23.55
CA GLU A 24 -19.21 -19.03 -22.48
C GLU A 24 -19.45 -20.22 -21.54
N ASP A 25 -18.44 -21.06 -21.30
CA ASP A 25 -18.50 -22.18 -20.36
C ASP A 25 -17.55 -21.98 -19.17
N PRO A 26 -17.98 -21.23 -18.13
CA PRO A 26 -17.19 -21.04 -16.92
C PRO A 26 -17.07 -22.30 -16.06
N GLU A 27 -17.97 -23.28 -16.21
CA GLU A 27 -17.91 -24.54 -15.46
C GLU A 27 -16.75 -25.38 -15.98
N MET A 28 -16.65 -25.56 -17.31
CA MET A 28 -15.50 -26.22 -17.92
C MET A 28 -14.19 -25.48 -17.61
N ALA A 29 -14.21 -24.14 -17.61
CA ALA A 29 -13.05 -23.36 -17.24
C ALA A 29 -12.61 -23.65 -15.79
N PHE A 30 -13.54 -23.82 -14.86
CA PHE A 30 -13.22 -24.10 -13.46
C PHE A 30 -12.76 -25.55 -13.26
N ASP A 31 -13.37 -26.51 -13.95
CA ASP A 31 -12.94 -27.91 -13.93
C ASP A 31 -11.50 -28.08 -14.43
N LEU A 32 -11.11 -27.34 -15.47
CA LEU A 32 -9.72 -27.30 -15.94
C LEU A 32 -8.75 -26.78 -14.87
N VAL A 33 -9.17 -25.80 -14.07
CA VAL A 33 -8.35 -25.30 -12.94
C VAL A 33 -8.28 -26.33 -11.82
N LYS A 34 -9.40 -26.98 -11.46
CA LYS A 34 -9.43 -28.08 -10.48
C LYS A 34 -8.52 -29.24 -10.89
N GLN A 35 -8.45 -29.55 -12.18
CA GLN A 35 -7.57 -30.58 -12.72
C GLN A 35 -6.08 -30.25 -12.57
N MET A 36 -5.66 -28.99 -12.50
CA MET A 36 -4.23 -28.66 -12.32
C MET A 36 -3.61 -29.39 -11.12
N LYS A 37 -4.38 -29.59 -10.04
CA LYS A 37 -3.96 -30.33 -8.84
C LYS A 37 -3.59 -31.78 -9.15
N SER A 38 -4.39 -32.48 -9.96
CA SER A 38 -4.12 -33.89 -10.28
C SER A 38 -2.84 -34.07 -11.12
N PHE A 39 -2.38 -33.00 -11.77
CA PHE A 39 -1.11 -32.93 -12.48
C PHE A 39 0.04 -32.34 -11.65
N GLY A 40 -0.18 -32.05 -10.35
CA GLY A 40 0.83 -31.45 -9.47
C GLY A 40 1.18 -30.01 -9.83
N ILE A 41 0.29 -29.29 -10.53
CA ILE A 41 0.48 -27.92 -10.99
C ILE A 41 -0.28 -26.98 -10.05
N LEU A 42 0.41 -25.96 -9.55
CA LEU A 42 -0.22 -24.91 -8.73
C LEU A 42 -0.89 -23.87 -9.64
N PRO A 43 -2.21 -23.64 -9.49
CA PRO A 43 -2.90 -22.56 -10.18
C PRO A 43 -2.35 -21.18 -9.81
N LYS A 44 -2.43 -20.23 -10.75
CA LYS A 44 -2.12 -18.82 -10.49
C LYS A 44 -3.40 -17.98 -10.58
N LEU A 45 -3.35 -16.73 -10.14
CA LEU A 45 -4.50 -15.80 -10.24
C LEU A 45 -5.09 -15.76 -11.66
N ARG A 46 -4.23 -15.68 -12.67
CA ARG A 46 -4.62 -15.69 -14.10
C ARG A 46 -5.36 -16.96 -14.56
N SER A 47 -5.19 -18.08 -13.85
CA SER A 47 -5.89 -19.33 -14.13
C SER A 47 -7.35 -19.27 -13.65
N TYR A 48 -7.63 -18.54 -12.58
CA TYR A 48 -8.97 -18.37 -11.99
C TYR A 48 -9.79 -17.25 -12.60
N GLY A 49 -9.16 -16.26 -13.24
CA GLY A 49 -9.88 -15.17 -13.92
C GLY A 49 -11.01 -15.65 -14.85
N PRO A 50 -10.74 -16.56 -15.82
CA PRO A 50 -11.76 -17.03 -16.77
C PRO A 50 -13.03 -17.63 -16.13
N PRO A 51 -12.96 -18.60 -15.18
CA PRO A 51 -14.16 -19.09 -14.52
C PRO A 51 -14.81 -18.04 -13.61
N LEU A 52 -14.03 -17.28 -12.83
CA LEU A 52 -14.58 -16.29 -11.90
C LEU A 52 -15.40 -15.22 -12.62
N PHE A 53 -14.80 -14.56 -13.62
CA PHE A 53 -15.48 -13.52 -14.39
C PHE A 53 -16.64 -14.08 -15.20
N GLY A 54 -16.53 -15.31 -15.70
CA GLY A 54 -17.62 -15.97 -16.41
C GLY A 54 -18.84 -16.23 -15.52
N PHE A 55 -18.65 -16.75 -14.30
CA PHE A 55 -19.74 -16.93 -13.34
C PHE A 55 -20.34 -15.60 -12.89
N CYS A 56 -19.51 -14.59 -12.61
CA CYS A 56 -19.99 -13.25 -12.23
C CYS A 56 -20.83 -12.62 -13.35
N LYS A 57 -20.37 -12.69 -14.61
CA LYS A 57 -21.11 -12.17 -15.78
C LYS A 57 -22.46 -12.86 -15.98
N LYS A 58 -22.56 -14.15 -15.63
CA LYS A 58 -23.81 -14.93 -15.68
C LYS A 58 -24.69 -14.77 -14.43
N GLY A 59 -24.28 -13.98 -13.43
CA GLY A 59 -25.03 -13.82 -12.17
C GLY A 59 -25.01 -15.06 -11.27
N MET A 60 -24.13 -16.04 -11.52
CA MET A 60 -24.05 -17.29 -10.76
C MET A 60 -23.19 -17.11 -9.50
N ALA A 61 -23.73 -16.39 -8.51
CA ALA A 61 -23.01 -15.99 -7.30
C ALA A 61 -22.40 -17.16 -6.52
N ASP A 62 -23.17 -18.23 -6.28
CA ASP A 62 -22.69 -19.39 -5.50
C ASP A 62 -21.47 -20.05 -6.14
N LYS A 63 -21.45 -20.15 -7.48
CA LYS A 63 -20.31 -20.68 -8.24
C LYS A 63 -19.12 -19.72 -8.21
N ALA A 64 -19.35 -18.42 -8.30
CA ALA A 64 -18.29 -17.43 -8.13
C ALA A 64 -17.64 -17.51 -6.74
N TYR A 65 -18.44 -17.73 -5.68
CA TYR A 65 -17.92 -17.96 -4.33
C TYR A 65 -17.16 -19.29 -4.19
N GLU A 66 -17.57 -20.33 -4.92
CA GLU A 66 -16.85 -21.61 -4.97
C GLU A 66 -15.44 -21.42 -5.58
N VAL A 67 -15.33 -20.62 -6.65
CA VAL A 67 -14.03 -20.25 -7.25
C VAL A 67 -13.17 -19.48 -6.26
N ASP A 68 -13.74 -18.48 -5.59
CA ASP A 68 -13.03 -17.67 -4.59
C ASP A 68 -12.55 -18.49 -3.38
N ALA A 69 -13.38 -19.41 -2.87
CA ALA A 69 -12.99 -20.33 -1.81
C ALA A 69 -11.83 -21.22 -2.23
N HIS A 70 -11.84 -21.73 -3.47
CA HIS A 70 -10.74 -22.52 -4.02
C HIS A 70 -9.48 -21.68 -4.25
N MET A 71 -9.59 -20.39 -4.59
CA MET A 71 -8.43 -19.49 -4.63
C MET A 71 -7.77 -19.36 -3.25
N ILE A 72 -8.58 -19.15 -2.20
CA ILE A 72 -8.11 -19.02 -0.82
C ILE A 72 -7.45 -20.32 -0.33
N GLU A 73 -8.04 -21.48 -0.61
CA GLU A 73 -7.48 -22.79 -0.24
C GLU A 73 -6.06 -22.99 -0.79
N TYR A 74 -5.79 -22.48 -2.00
CA TYR A 74 -4.49 -22.60 -2.67
C TYR A 74 -3.55 -21.41 -2.41
N GLY A 75 -3.94 -20.48 -1.52
CA GLY A 75 -3.14 -19.29 -1.21
C GLY A 75 -3.01 -18.31 -2.37
N VAL A 76 -3.94 -18.34 -3.34
CA VAL A 76 -3.99 -17.39 -4.44
C VAL A 76 -4.77 -16.15 -3.99
N VAL A 77 -4.06 -15.04 -3.82
CA VAL A 77 -4.63 -13.78 -3.38
C VAL A 77 -5.31 -13.06 -4.55
N ALA A 78 -6.58 -12.72 -4.37
CA ALA A 78 -7.34 -11.93 -5.34
C ALA A 78 -6.86 -10.47 -5.39
N GLU A 79 -6.77 -9.91 -6.58
CA GLU A 79 -6.52 -8.49 -6.80
C GLU A 79 -7.85 -7.72 -6.92
N GLU A 80 -7.78 -6.41 -7.16
CA GLU A 80 -8.98 -5.58 -7.26
C GLU A 80 -9.98 -6.05 -8.33
N PRO A 81 -9.58 -6.47 -9.55
CA PRO A 81 -10.54 -6.90 -10.57
C PRO A 81 -11.41 -8.09 -10.10
N GLU A 82 -10.80 -9.10 -9.50
CA GLU A 82 -11.51 -10.28 -8.98
C GLU A 82 -12.44 -9.90 -7.81
N LEU A 83 -11.96 -9.08 -6.87
CA LEU A 83 -12.76 -8.61 -5.74
C LEU A 83 -13.92 -7.73 -6.18
N SER A 84 -13.71 -6.85 -7.16
CA SER A 84 -14.76 -5.98 -7.73
C SER A 84 -15.83 -6.79 -8.46
N ALA A 85 -15.45 -7.85 -9.17
CA ALA A 85 -16.41 -8.74 -9.83
C ALA A 85 -17.26 -9.52 -8.82
N LEU A 86 -16.62 -10.06 -7.78
CA LEU A 86 -17.30 -10.71 -6.65
C LEU A 86 -18.23 -9.73 -5.91
N LEU A 87 -17.79 -8.49 -5.71
CA LEU A 87 -18.59 -7.45 -5.06
C LEU A 87 -19.83 -7.14 -5.89
N LYS A 88 -19.66 -6.95 -7.21
CA LYS A 88 -20.76 -6.66 -8.12
C LYS A 88 -21.81 -7.76 -8.11
N VAL A 89 -21.41 -9.03 -8.28
CA VAL A 89 -22.37 -10.14 -8.26
C VAL A 89 -23.05 -10.28 -6.89
N SER A 90 -22.35 -9.99 -5.79
CA SER A 90 -22.92 -9.99 -4.44
C SER A 90 -23.99 -8.91 -4.25
N VAL A 91 -23.76 -7.71 -4.82
CA VAL A 91 -24.75 -6.62 -4.84
C VAL A 91 -25.96 -7.01 -5.68
N ASP A 92 -25.74 -7.60 -6.86
CA ASP A 92 -26.82 -7.99 -7.78
C ASP A 92 -27.75 -9.06 -7.18
N VAL A 93 -27.21 -10.00 -6.40
CA VAL A 93 -28.01 -11.02 -5.68
C VAL A 93 -28.45 -10.59 -4.28
N ASN A 94 -28.19 -9.33 -3.89
CA ASN A 94 -28.52 -8.78 -2.57
C ASN A 94 -27.93 -9.59 -1.39
N ASN A 95 -26.71 -10.11 -1.51
CA ASN A 95 -26.02 -10.81 -0.43
C ASN A 95 -25.21 -9.83 0.43
N ALA A 96 -25.86 -9.26 1.43
CA ALA A 96 -25.26 -8.23 2.29
C ALA A 96 -24.03 -8.69 3.09
N ASP A 97 -24.00 -9.95 3.51
CA ASP A 97 -22.88 -10.50 4.29
C ASP A 97 -21.65 -10.65 3.40
N LYS A 98 -21.82 -11.09 2.15
CA LYS A 98 -20.74 -11.14 1.18
C LYS A 98 -20.25 -9.76 0.77
N VAL A 99 -21.14 -8.79 0.60
CA VAL A 99 -20.72 -7.40 0.36
C VAL A 99 -19.85 -6.88 1.52
N TYR A 100 -20.25 -7.12 2.77
CA TYR A 100 -19.47 -6.72 3.95
C TYR A 100 -18.08 -7.37 3.98
N GLU A 101 -18.02 -8.68 3.77
CA GLU A 101 -16.77 -9.44 3.70
C GLU A 101 -15.83 -8.89 2.61
N LEU A 102 -16.37 -8.64 1.41
CA LEU A 102 -15.59 -8.17 0.26
C LEU A 102 -15.09 -6.74 0.43
N LEU A 103 -15.85 -5.85 1.07
CA LEU A 103 -15.36 -4.52 1.43
C LEU A 103 -14.16 -4.57 2.38
N HIS A 104 -14.17 -5.50 3.35
CA HIS A 104 -13.01 -5.72 4.24
C HIS A 104 -11.83 -6.38 3.52
N ARG A 105 -12.08 -7.21 2.51
CA ARG A 105 -11.00 -7.73 1.65
C ARG A 105 -10.39 -6.62 0.80
N LEU A 106 -11.20 -5.78 0.14
CA LEU A 106 -10.74 -4.59 -0.57
C LEU A 106 -9.93 -3.68 0.36
N ARG A 107 -10.38 -3.47 1.60
CA ARG A 107 -9.64 -2.70 2.60
C ARG A 107 -8.24 -3.26 2.86
N THR A 108 -8.11 -4.58 3.01
CA THR A 108 -6.86 -5.23 3.42
C THR A 108 -5.88 -5.45 2.28
N SER A 109 -6.35 -5.83 1.09
CA SER A 109 -5.46 -6.14 -0.05
C SER A 109 -5.28 -4.97 -1.03
N VAL A 110 -6.31 -4.15 -1.23
CA VAL A 110 -6.31 -3.09 -2.27
C VAL A 110 -6.12 -1.71 -1.66
N ARG A 111 -6.69 -1.47 -0.48
CA ARG A 111 -6.72 -0.22 0.31
C ARG A 111 -7.46 0.95 -0.34
N GLN A 112 -7.14 1.28 -1.58
CA GLN A 112 -7.69 2.39 -2.38
C GLN A 112 -8.21 1.82 -3.69
N VAL A 113 -9.42 2.20 -4.07
CA VAL A 113 -10.16 1.51 -5.14
C VAL A 113 -10.34 2.38 -6.37
N THR A 114 -10.37 1.78 -7.55
CA THR A 114 -10.67 2.46 -8.81
C THR A 114 -12.06 3.07 -8.83
N GLU A 115 -12.28 4.08 -9.68
CA GLU A 115 -13.60 4.70 -9.85
C GLU A 115 -14.70 3.68 -10.22
N SER A 116 -14.37 2.63 -10.99
CA SER A 116 -15.29 1.53 -11.30
C SER A 116 -15.73 0.76 -10.06
N THR A 117 -14.79 0.43 -9.17
CA THR A 117 -15.09 -0.28 -7.92
C THR A 117 -15.89 0.62 -6.98
N VAL A 118 -15.56 1.91 -6.88
CA VAL A 118 -16.29 2.87 -6.03
C VAL A 118 -17.72 3.05 -6.52
N ALA A 119 -17.97 3.05 -7.83
CA ALA A 119 -19.33 3.10 -8.37
C ALA A 119 -20.19 1.92 -7.89
N ILE A 120 -19.63 0.69 -7.87
CA ILE A 120 -20.33 -0.49 -7.34
C ILE A 120 -20.65 -0.33 -5.85
N ILE A 121 -19.69 0.19 -5.07
CA ILE A 121 -19.87 0.44 -3.63
C ILE A 121 -20.93 1.52 -3.40
N GLU A 122 -20.91 2.58 -4.20
CA GLU A 122 -21.87 3.67 -4.15
C GLU A 122 -23.29 3.19 -4.49
N ASP A 123 -23.44 2.37 -5.53
CA ASP A 123 -24.71 1.74 -5.90
C ASP A 123 -25.25 0.84 -4.77
N TRP A 124 -24.38 0.06 -4.13
CA TRP A 124 -24.74 -0.75 -2.96
C TRP A 124 -25.33 0.13 -1.86
N PHE A 125 -24.62 1.15 -1.40
CA PHE A 125 -25.09 1.99 -0.30
C PHE A 125 -26.37 2.77 -0.64
N LYS A 126 -26.60 3.09 -1.92
CA LYS A 126 -27.84 3.72 -2.41
C LYS A 126 -29.01 2.75 -2.58
N SER A 127 -28.78 1.43 -2.50
CA SER A 127 -29.80 0.41 -2.72
C SER A 127 -30.81 0.32 -1.57
N GLU A 128 -32.04 -0.09 -1.89
CA GLU A 128 -33.05 -0.39 -0.87
C GLU A 128 -32.63 -1.53 0.07
N HIS A 129 -31.88 -2.50 -0.45
CA HIS A 129 -31.46 -3.64 0.33
C HIS A 129 -30.46 -3.20 1.41
N ALA A 130 -29.43 -2.42 1.04
CA ALA A 130 -28.50 -1.86 2.01
C ALA A 130 -29.19 -0.98 3.07
N ALA A 131 -30.27 -0.28 2.70
CA ALA A 131 -31.07 0.50 3.65
C ALA A 131 -31.79 -0.37 4.70
N LYS A 132 -32.18 -1.60 4.33
CA LYS A 132 -32.84 -2.58 5.22
C LYS A 132 -31.83 -3.45 5.98
N THR A 133 -30.59 -3.54 5.52
CA THR A 133 -29.51 -4.28 6.18
C THR A 133 -28.93 -3.50 7.36
N GLY A 134 -28.80 -4.15 8.51
CA GLY A 134 -28.04 -3.64 9.65
C GLY A 134 -28.73 -3.95 10.98
N LYS A 135 -28.02 -3.67 12.07
CA LYS A 135 -28.53 -3.85 13.43
C LYS A 135 -28.93 -2.50 14.03
N GLU A 136 -30.17 -2.38 14.52
CA GLU A 136 -30.60 -1.17 15.23
C GLU A 136 -29.85 -0.97 16.55
N ASN A 137 -29.60 -2.07 17.27
CA ASN A 137 -28.89 -2.08 18.54
C ASN A 137 -27.68 -3.01 18.44
N TRP A 138 -26.53 -2.55 18.92
CA TRP A 138 -25.30 -3.34 18.97
C TRP A 138 -24.54 -3.12 20.27
N ASP A 139 -23.68 -4.08 20.59
CA ASP A 139 -22.77 -3.98 21.72
C ASP A 139 -21.62 -3.03 21.38
N VAL A 140 -21.74 -1.78 21.85
CA VAL A 140 -20.73 -0.72 21.65
C VAL A 140 -19.36 -1.16 22.18
N ARG A 141 -19.31 -1.96 23.25
CA ARG A 141 -18.04 -2.46 23.79
C ARG A 141 -17.36 -3.41 22.79
N LYS A 142 -18.11 -4.32 22.17
CA LYS A 142 -17.56 -5.21 21.12
C LYS A 142 -17.04 -4.45 19.91
N VAL A 143 -17.72 -3.37 19.52
CA VAL A 143 -17.26 -2.51 18.42
C VAL A 143 -15.94 -1.84 18.79
N LYS A 144 -15.84 -1.22 19.96
CA LYS A 144 -14.60 -0.60 20.45
C LYS A 144 -13.45 -1.61 20.57
N GLU A 145 -13.73 -2.80 21.09
CA GLU A 145 -12.77 -3.90 21.14
C GLU A 145 -12.34 -4.36 19.73
N GLY A 146 -13.26 -4.34 18.76
CA GLY A 146 -12.98 -4.59 17.35
C GLY A 146 -12.00 -3.55 16.77
N VAL A 147 -12.27 -2.26 16.98
CA VAL A 147 -11.40 -1.15 16.54
C VAL A 147 -10.01 -1.26 17.14
N ALA A 148 -9.91 -1.46 18.45
CA ALA A 148 -8.63 -1.58 19.14
C ALA A 148 -7.81 -2.78 18.63
N ARG A 149 -8.45 -3.95 18.50
CA ARG A 149 -7.79 -5.17 18.00
C ARG A 149 -7.41 -5.08 16.52
N GLY A 150 -8.16 -4.31 15.73
CA GLY A 150 -7.92 -4.09 14.31
C GLY A 150 -6.81 -3.07 13.99
N GLY A 151 -6.19 -2.45 15.01
CA GLY A 151 -5.18 -1.40 14.84
C GLY A 151 -5.76 -0.02 14.49
N GLY A 152 -7.07 0.17 14.68
CA GLY A 152 -7.81 1.36 14.29
C GLY A 152 -8.47 1.26 12.90
N GLY A 153 -9.46 2.12 12.66
CA GLY A 153 -10.06 2.34 11.33
C GLY A 153 -11.06 1.29 10.82
N TRP A 154 -11.37 0.24 11.60
CA TRP A 154 -12.43 -0.74 11.28
C TRP A 154 -12.79 -1.60 12.50
N HIS A 155 -13.97 -2.22 12.53
CA HIS A 155 -14.39 -3.08 13.67
C HIS A 155 -14.86 -4.49 13.29
N GLY A 156 -15.31 -4.72 12.05
CA GLY A 156 -15.62 -6.08 11.57
C GLY A 156 -16.81 -6.76 12.26
N GLN A 157 -17.77 -6.00 12.80
CA GLN A 157 -18.91 -6.53 13.59
C GLN A 157 -20.21 -6.67 12.77
N GLY A 158 -20.12 -6.49 11.46
CA GLY A 158 -21.24 -6.43 10.53
C GLY A 158 -21.82 -5.02 10.40
N TRP A 159 -22.87 -4.90 9.58
CA TRP A 159 -23.56 -3.64 9.31
C TRP A 159 -24.25 -3.09 10.57
N LEU A 160 -23.96 -1.82 10.89
CA LEU A 160 -24.57 -1.10 12.02
C LEU A 160 -25.59 -0.06 11.55
N GLY A 161 -26.55 0.24 12.41
CA GLY A 161 -27.67 1.13 12.13
C GLY A 161 -28.75 0.51 11.24
N CYS A 162 -29.76 1.30 10.92
CA CYS A 162 -30.85 0.94 10.03
C CYS A 162 -31.31 2.16 9.22
N GLY A 163 -31.95 1.94 8.07
CA GLY A 163 -32.52 3.00 7.25
C GLY A 163 -31.57 3.48 6.14
N GLN A 164 -32.03 4.51 5.44
CA GLN A 164 -31.36 5.04 4.25
C GLN A 164 -29.96 5.56 4.58
N TRP A 165 -29.01 5.22 3.71
CA TRP A 165 -27.66 5.76 3.78
C TRP A 165 -27.61 7.14 3.11
N ARG A 166 -26.90 8.08 3.74
CA ARG A 166 -26.45 9.30 3.07
C ARG A 166 -25.11 9.00 2.42
N VAL A 167 -25.09 9.04 1.09
CA VAL A 167 -23.93 8.69 0.25
C VAL A 167 -23.46 9.93 -0.52
N VAL A 168 -22.24 10.37 -0.26
CA VAL A 168 -21.69 11.64 -0.78
C VAL A 168 -20.24 11.45 -1.22
N ARG A 169 -19.91 11.88 -2.45
CA ARG A 169 -18.52 12.05 -2.88
C ARG A 169 -17.94 13.30 -2.22
N THR A 170 -16.78 13.17 -1.58
CA THR A 170 -16.17 14.20 -0.72
C THR A 170 -14.65 14.14 -0.79
N GLN A 171 -14.00 15.07 -0.09
CA GLN A 171 -12.57 15.08 0.17
C GLN A 171 -12.31 15.07 1.68
N MET A 172 -11.07 14.75 2.04
CA MET A 172 -10.54 14.90 3.41
C MET A 172 -9.72 16.18 3.48
N ASP A 173 -9.82 16.90 4.59
CA ASP A 173 -8.89 17.99 4.86
C ASP A 173 -7.50 17.47 5.26
N LYS A 174 -6.54 18.38 5.45
CA LYS A 174 -5.17 18.05 5.83
C LYS A 174 -5.03 17.31 7.18
N GLU A 175 -6.05 17.39 8.04
CA GLU A 175 -6.09 16.72 9.35
C GLU A 175 -6.84 15.38 9.28
N GLY A 176 -7.33 14.99 8.10
CA GLY A 176 -8.10 13.77 7.88
C GLY A 176 -9.57 13.89 8.25
N VAL A 177 -10.13 15.10 8.29
CA VAL A 177 -11.55 15.32 8.57
C VAL A 177 -12.35 15.29 7.27
N CYS A 178 -13.42 14.52 7.25
CA CYS A 178 -14.33 14.36 6.13
C CYS A 178 -15.15 15.63 5.90
N GLY A 179 -15.05 16.22 4.71
CA GLY A 179 -15.83 17.42 4.33
C GLY A 179 -17.35 17.21 4.28
N SER A 180 -17.84 15.97 4.28
CA SER A 180 -19.28 15.65 4.21
C SER A 180 -19.93 15.41 5.57
N CYS A 181 -19.27 14.65 6.46
CA CYS A 181 -19.84 14.23 7.73
C CYS A 181 -19.08 14.77 8.96
N GLY A 182 -17.90 15.37 8.77
CA GLY A 182 -17.08 15.88 9.86
C GLY A 182 -16.36 14.82 10.69
N GLU A 183 -16.46 13.53 10.34
CA GLU A 183 -15.68 12.48 11.00
C GLU A 183 -14.19 12.61 10.67
N ARG A 184 -13.35 12.35 11.68
CA ARG A 184 -11.90 12.29 11.52
C ARG A 184 -11.48 10.85 11.26
N LEU A 185 -10.78 10.62 10.15
CA LEU A 185 -10.20 9.32 9.82
C LEU A 185 -9.13 8.91 10.82
N ALA A 186 -9.03 7.60 11.07
CA ALA A 186 -8.01 7.03 11.92
C ALA A 186 -6.64 7.01 11.22
N CYS A 187 -5.58 7.11 12.03
CA CYS A 187 -4.23 6.74 11.64
C CYS A 187 -4.01 5.28 12.05
N ILE A 188 -4.08 4.35 11.10
CA ILE A 188 -4.06 2.91 11.38
C ILE A 188 -2.63 2.48 11.66
N ASP A 189 -2.37 1.89 12.82
CA ASP A 189 -1.02 1.51 13.19
C ASP A 189 -0.48 0.34 12.36
N ILE A 190 0.83 0.40 12.10
CA ILE A 190 1.56 -0.71 11.49
C ILE A 190 2.09 -1.55 12.63
N ASP A 191 1.78 -2.85 12.64
CA ASP A 191 2.26 -3.76 13.68
C ASP A 191 3.81 -3.72 13.75
N PRO A 192 4.41 -3.44 14.92
CA PRO A 192 5.85 -3.49 15.10
C PRO A 192 6.48 -4.81 14.66
N ARG A 193 5.78 -5.95 14.80
CA ARG A 193 6.23 -7.27 14.34
C ARG A 193 6.27 -7.37 12.83
N GLU A 194 5.28 -6.81 12.13
CA GLU A 194 5.32 -6.72 10.68
C GLU A 194 6.52 -5.90 10.22
N THR A 195 6.82 -4.80 10.92
CA THR A 195 7.99 -3.95 10.62
C THR A 195 9.31 -4.69 10.82
N GLU A 196 9.43 -5.50 11.88
CA GLU A 196 10.60 -6.32 12.13
C GLU A 196 10.77 -7.43 11.09
N ASN A 197 9.70 -8.14 10.76
CA ASN A 197 9.69 -9.14 9.69
C ASN A 197 10.07 -8.54 8.34
N PHE A 198 9.59 -7.33 8.07
CA PHE A 198 9.94 -6.58 6.87
C PHE A 198 11.43 -6.22 6.86
N ALA A 199 11.97 -5.71 7.96
CA ALA A 199 13.40 -5.40 8.09
C ALA A 199 14.28 -6.64 7.85
N ILE A 200 13.89 -7.81 8.38
CA ILE A 200 14.59 -9.09 8.16
C ILE A 200 14.53 -9.48 6.68
N SER A 201 13.37 -9.34 6.04
CA SER A 201 13.16 -9.71 4.64
C SER A 201 13.95 -8.79 3.71
N LEU A 202 13.94 -7.49 4.01
CA LEU A 202 14.72 -6.46 3.32
C LEU A 202 16.22 -6.73 3.42
N SER A 203 16.72 -7.07 4.61
CA SER A 203 18.12 -7.44 4.80
C SER A 203 18.52 -8.68 3.98
N LYS A 204 17.67 -9.72 3.95
CA LYS A 204 17.92 -10.92 3.13
C LYS A 204 17.98 -10.60 1.64
N LEU A 205 17.07 -9.75 1.16
CA LEU A 205 17.05 -9.35 -0.25
C LEU A 205 18.29 -8.51 -0.62
N ALA A 206 18.65 -7.55 0.22
CA ALA A 206 19.86 -6.74 0.03
C ALA A 206 21.12 -7.62 0.01
N LEU A 207 21.30 -8.52 0.99
CA LEU A 207 22.43 -9.47 1.03
C LEU A 207 22.48 -10.46 -0.15
N GLY A 208 21.36 -10.68 -0.83
CA GLY A 208 21.28 -11.51 -2.02
C GLY A 208 21.69 -10.79 -3.31
N ARG A 209 21.72 -9.45 -3.31
CA ARG A 209 21.99 -8.62 -4.50
C ARG A 209 23.22 -7.73 -4.37
N GLU A 210 23.55 -7.32 -3.15
CA GLU A 210 24.73 -6.53 -2.82
C GLU A 210 25.92 -7.42 -2.49
N VAL A 211 27.12 -6.83 -2.48
CA VAL A 211 28.30 -7.47 -1.89
C VAL A 211 28.04 -7.64 -0.40
N LYS A 212 27.88 -8.89 0.06
CA LYS A 212 27.46 -9.21 1.44
C LYS A 212 28.24 -8.44 2.52
N ALA A 213 29.57 -8.38 2.39
CA ALA A 213 30.42 -7.69 3.34
C ALA A 213 30.15 -6.17 3.43
N ASP A 214 29.73 -5.55 2.32
CA ASP A 214 29.45 -4.12 2.27
C ASP A 214 28.16 -3.78 3.00
N PHE A 215 27.11 -4.58 2.77
CA PHE A 215 25.83 -4.38 3.44
C PHE A 215 25.91 -4.75 4.93
N THR A 216 26.57 -5.85 5.31
CA THR A 216 26.75 -6.20 6.73
C THR A 216 27.50 -5.11 7.49
N ARG A 217 28.55 -4.54 6.91
CA ARG A 217 29.26 -3.40 7.49
C ARG A 217 28.36 -2.18 7.69
N PHE A 218 27.42 -1.93 6.79
CA PHE A 218 26.44 -0.87 6.98
C PHE A 218 25.48 -1.18 8.13
N GLN A 219 25.02 -2.42 8.27
CA GLN A 219 24.14 -2.83 9.38
C GLN A 219 24.83 -2.59 10.74
N ASP A 220 26.10 -3.01 10.87
CA ASP A 220 26.89 -2.80 12.08
C ASP A 220 27.12 -1.31 12.35
N TRP A 221 27.41 -0.53 11.30
CA TRP A 221 27.58 0.91 11.40
C TRP A 221 26.30 1.59 11.89
N LEU A 222 25.14 1.22 11.32
CA LEU A 222 23.86 1.80 11.68
C LEU A 222 23.51 1.54 13.14
N GLN A 223 23.79 0.33 13.64
CA GLN A 223 23.58 -0.04 15.04
C GLN A 223 24.40 0.82 16.01
N GLN A 224 25.60 1.24 15.61
CA GLN A 224 26.51 2.05 16.43
C GLN A 224 26.19 3.56 16.39
N HIS A 225 25.55 4.06 15.34
CA HIS A 225 25.36 5.49 15.10
C HIS A 225 23.91 5.98 15.24
N GLY A 226 22.92 5.08 15.11
CA GLY A 226 21.51 5.39 15.33
C GLY A 226 21.16 5.64 16.81
N PRO A 227 19.88 5.94 17.13
CA PRO A 227 18.76 6.10 16.20
C PRO A 227 18.66 7.52 15.61
N PHE A 228 18.20 7.58 14.35
CA PHE A 228 17.94 8.81 13.61
C PHE A 228 16.45 9.14 13.59
N ASP A 229 16.11 10.43 13.53
CA ASP A 229 14.73 10.90 13.38
C ASP A 229 14.29 10.96 11.90
N ALA A 230 15.25 11.00 10.98
CA ALA A 230 15.02 10.95 9.54
C ALA A 230 16.24 10.40 8.79
N VAL A 231 15.97 9.73 7.67
CA VAL A 231 16.96 9.27 6.68
C VAL A 231 16.67 10.01 5.36
N ALA A 232 17.72 10.52 4.73
CA ALA A 232 17.64 11.28 3.49
C ALA A 232 18.33 10.55 2.34
N ASP A 233 17.60 10.34 1.25
CA ASP A 233 18.15 9.91 -0.03
C ASP A 233 18.90 11.09 -0.67
N GLY A 234 20.20 11.16 -0.40
CA GLY A 234 21.00 12.31 -0.79
C GLY A 234 21.11 12.47 -2.32
N ALA A 235 21.04 11.37 -3.06
CA ALA A 235 21.14 11.39 -4.51
C ALA A 235 19.88 11.98 -5.14
N ASN A 236 18.72 11.45 -4.77
CA ASN A 236 17.43 11.93 -5.26
C ASN A 236 17.20 13.40 -4.88
N LEU A 237 17.38 13.74 -3.59
CA LEU A 237 17.12 15.09 -3.09
C LEU A 237 18.00 16.18 -3.70
N SER A 238 19.18 15.83 -4.21
CA SER A 238 20.08 16.79 -4.85
C SER A 238 19.76 17.04 -6.33
N LEU A 239 18.91 16.20 -6.95
CA LEU A 239 18.59 16.23 -8.38
C LEU A 239 17.16 16.69 -8.69
N ILE A 240 16.25 16.70 -7.70
CA ILE A 240 14.87 17.17 -7.89
C ILE A 240 14.85 18.59 -8.44
N ASN A 241 14.22 18.77 -9.59
CA ASN A 241 14.11 20.04 -10.33
C ASN A 241 15.47 20.71 -10.62
N GLN A 242 16.55 19.93 -10.70
CA GLN A 242 17.91 20.41 -11.02
C GLN A 242 18.47 19.67 -12.22
N GLN A 243 19.21 20.38 -13.08
CA GLN A 243 19.97 19.72 -14.17
C GLN A 243 21.26 19.05 -13.68
N THR A 244 21.78 19.49 -12.53
CA THR A 244 23.03 18.98 -11.95
C THR A 244 22.88 18.80 -10.44
N PHE A 245 23.76 18.00 -9.86
CA PHE A 245 23.72 17.68 -8.43
C PHE A 245 23.93 18.93 -7.56
N SER A 246 22.91 19.31 -6.79
CA SER A 246 22.89 20.51 -5.96
C SER A 246 23.15 20.24 -4.48
N PHE A 247 24.38 20.48 -4.03
CA PHE A 247 24.75 20.39 -2.60
C PHE A 247 24.05 21.43 -1.73
N SER A 248 23.76 22.62 -2.28
CA SER A 248 23.05 23.67 -1.54
C SER A 248 21.61 23.27 -1.23
N GLN A 249 20.93 22.63 -2.21
CA GLN A 249 19.59 22.05 -2.02
C GLN A 249 19.62 20.96 -0.95
N LEU A 250 20.53 19.99 -1.06
CA LEU A 250 20.67 18.92 -0.07
C LEU A 250 20.93 19.48 1.34
N ASN A 251 21.83 20.45 1.47
CA ASN A 251 22.12 21.09 2.75
C ASN A 251 20.89 21.80 3.34
N ALA A 252 20.11 22.50 2.51
CA ALA A 252 18.88 23.15 2.94
C ALA A 252 17.84 22.14 3.45
N VAL A 253 17.72 20.96 2.81
CA VAL A 253 16.88 19.86 3.30
C VAL A 253 17.37 19.34 4.65
N VAL A 254 18.67 19.04 4.77
CA VAL A 254 19.28 18.58 6.03
C VAL A 254 19.05 19.56 7.17
N HIS A 255 19.19 20.86 6.92
CA HIS A 255 18.91 21.90 7.90
C HIS A 255 17.43 21.95 8.33
N ARG A 256 16.48 21.79 7.38
CA ARG A 256 15.05 21.73 7.70
C ARG A 256 14.71 20.50 8.55
N LEU A 257 15.20 19.32 8.17
CA LEU A 257 14.98 18.09 8.93
C LEU A 257 15.54 18.20 10.34
N ARG A 258 16.75 18.76 10.50
CA ARG A 258 17.32 19.07 11.81
C ARG A 258 16.46 20.04 12.61
N GLY A 259 15.88 21.04 11.94
CA GLY A 259 14.96 21.99 12.57
C GLY A 259 13.70 21.34 13.11
N MET A 260 13.18 20.32 12.40
CA MET A 260 11.99 19.56 12.77
C MET A 260 12.24 18.50 13.84
N SER A 261 13.46 17.96 13.92
CA SER A 261 13.84 17.03 14.99
C SER A 261 13.62 17.67 16.37
N PRO A 262 12.88 17.02 17.29
CA PRO A 262 12.69 17.50 18.66
C PRO A 262 14.00 17.74 19.41
N SER A 263 15.03 16.94 19.11
CA SER A 263 16.35 16.98 19.73
C SER A 263 17.43 17.64 18.86
N LYS A 264 17.03 18.25 17.73
CA LYS A 264 17.94 18.88 16.76
C LYS A 264 19.04 17.95 16.24
N LYS A 265 18.74 16.64 16.15
CA LYS A 265 19.61 15.63 15.54
C LYS A 265 19.76 15.89 14.05
N LEU A 266 20.93 15.58 13.51
CA LEU A 266 21.11 15.53 12.06
C LEU A 266 20.39 14.29 11.51
N PRO A 267 19.75 14.39 10.34
CA PRO A 267 19.28 13.21 9.62
C PRO A 267 20.48 12.38 9.13
N LEU A 268 20.27 11.07 8.95
CA LEU A 268 21.24 10.24 8.24
C LEU A 268 21.14 10.52 6.74
N VAL A 269 22.20 11.02 6.14
CA VAL A 269 22.30 11.21 4.69
C VAL A 269 23.00 9.98 4.08
N ILE A 270 22.37 9.38 3.06
CA ILE A 270 22.99 8.31 2.26
C ILE A 270 23.43 8.89 0.92
N LEU A 271 24.69 8.65 0.54
CA LEU A 271 25.24 9.07 -0.76
C LEU A 271 26.22 8.04 -1.33
N HIS A 272 26.13 7.78 -2.63
CA HIS A 272 27.15 7.01 -3.34
C HIS A 272 28.54 7.62 -3.30
N LYS A 273 29.57 6.77 -3.17
CA LYS A 273 31.00 7.17 -3.15
C LYS A 273 31.36 8.14 -4.28
N SER A 274 30.88 7.90 -5.49
CA SER A 274 31.16 8.78 -6.64
C SER A 274 30.66 10.22 -6.46
N ARG A 275 29.59 10.43 -5.69
CA ARG A 275 29.03 11.75 -5.38
C ARG A 275 29.81 12.49 -4.31
N VAL A 276 30.56 11.76 -3.48
CA VAL A 276 31.35 12.34 -2.38
C VAL A 276 32.79 12.60 -2.80
N THR A 277 33.34 11.80 -3.73
CA THR A 277 34.74 11.92 -4.15
C THR A 277 34.95 12.70 -5.46
N GLY A 278 33.89 13.00 -6.22
CA GLY A 278 33.99 13.62 -7.54
C GLY A 278 33.43 15.06 -7.64
N GLY A 279 33.82 15.75 -8.73
CA GLY A 279 33.16 16.98 -9.19
C GLY A 279 32.99 18.08 -8.14
N SER A 280 31.75 18.57 -7.99
CA SER A 280 31.39 19.67 -7.08
C SER A 280 31.60 19.35 -5.60
N ALA A 281 31.81 18.08 -5.22
CA ALA A 281 32.16 17.69 -3.85
C ALA A 281 33.56 18.18 -3.45
N GLN A 282 34.47 18.40 -4.42
CA GLN A 282 35.81 18.92 -4.16
C GLN A 282 35.85 20.43 -3.90
N ASN A 283 34.72 21.13 -4.09
CA ASN A 283 34.61 22.52 -3.66
C ASN A 283 34.86 22.61 -2.14
N PRO A 284 35.71 23.55 -1.66
CA PRO A 284 36.08 23.63 -0.24
C PRO A 284 34.91 23.72 0.74
N CYS A 285 33.83 24.42 0.37
CA CYS A 285 32.64 24.54 1.20
C CYS A 285 31.88 23.22 1.31
N ASN A 286 31.67 22.54 0.17
CA ASN A 286 30.96 21.26 0.12
C ASN A 286 31.77 20.15 0.81
N LYS A 287 33.09 20.13 0.62
CA LYS A 287 33.99 19.18 1.28
C LYS A 287 33.93 19.32 2.81
N LYS A 288 34.04 20.54 3.34
CA LYS A 288 33.90 20.80 4.78
C LYS A 288 32.53 20.37 5.33
N MET A 289 31.47 20.58 4.56
CA MET A 289 30.12 20.17 4.94
C MET A 289 30.00 18.64 5.02
N LEU A 290 30.48 17.92 4.01
CA LEU A 290 30.46 16.45 3.98
C LEU A 290 31.31 15.85 5.10
N GLU A 291 32.51 16.40 5.34
CA GLU A 291 33.37 16.01 6.46
C GLU A 291 32.68 16.25 7.82
N ARG A 292 31.98 17.37 7.98
CA ARG A 292 31.20 17.66 9.19
C ARG A 292 30.10 16.63 9.42
N TRP A 293 29.33 16.28 8.39
CA TRP A 293 28.27 15.27 8.52
C TRP A 293 28.86 13.89 8.83
N LYS A 294 29.96 13.51 8.17
CA LYS A 294 30.66 12.26 8.42
C LYS A 294 31.18 12.17 9.87
N ASN A 295 31.85 13.21 10.35
CA ASN A 295 32.38 13.28 11.72
C ASN A 295 31.27 13.29 12.78
N SER A 296 30.06 13.73 12.42
CA SER A 296 28.89 13.71 13.29
C SER A 296 28.13 12.38 13.24
N GLY A 297 28.61 11.39 12.48
CA GLY A 297 27.90 10.11 12.30
C GLY A 297 26.62 10.23 11.47
N ALA A 298 26.45 11.30 10.69
CA ALA A 298 25.22 11.64 9.99
C ALA A 298 25.31 11.49 8.45
N LEU A 299 26.43 10.97 7.94
CA LEU A 299 26.61 10.68 6.51
C LEU A 299 27.19 9.27 6.38
N TYR A 300 26.47 8.41 5.65
CA TYR A 300 27.01 7.13 5.20
C TYR A 300 27.29 7.19 3.69
N VAL A 301 28.49 6.74 3.32
CA VAL A 301 28.94 6.71 1.93
C VAL A 301 28.89 5.28 1.44
N THR A 302 27.97 4.96 0.54
CA THR A 302 27.84 3.60 0.01
C THR A 302 29.01 3.25 -0.91
N PRO A 303 29.42 1.97 -0.98
CA PRO A 303 30.55 1.55 -1.79
C PRO A 303 30.27 1.67 -3.30
N ALA A 304 31.34 1.67 -4.09
CA ALA A 304 31.21 1.74 -5.54
C ALA A 304 30.55 0.46 -6.09
N GLY A 305 29.50 0.64 -6.87
CA GLY A 305 28.75 -0.48 -7.47
C GLY A 305 27.57 -0.98 -6.64
N SER A 306 27.36 -0.41 -5.45
CA SER A 306 26.16 -0.66 -4.65
C SER A 306 24.95 0.12 -5.16
N ASN A 307 23.77 -0.44 -4.94
CA ASN A 307 22.54 0.33 -5.04
C ASN A 307 22.22 1.01 -3.69
N ASP A 308 22.25 2.34 -3.67
CA ASP A 308 21.94 3.18 -2.51
C ASP A 308 20.53 2.92 -1.94
N ASP A 309 19.60 2.43 -2.77
CA ASP A 309 18.20 2.17 -2.41
C ASP A 309 18.05 1.22 -1.23
N TRP A 310 18.88 0.18 -1.19
CA TRP A 310 18.89 -0.76 -0.08
C TRP A 310 19.30 -0.11 1.24
N TYR A 311 20.20 0.88 1.19
CA TYR A 311 20.80 1.47 2.37
C TYR A 311 19.85 2.47 3.04
N TRP A 312 19.31 3.42 2.28
CA TRP A 312 18.37 4.39 2.87
C TRP A 312 17.06 3.72 3.29
N LEU A 313 16.58 2.71 2.54
CA LEU A 313 15.36 2.01 2.90
C LEU A 313 15.55 1.21 4.18
N TYR A 314 16.62 0.43 4.27
CA TYR A 314 16.94 -0.35 5.46
C TYR A 314 17.13 0.54 6.68
N ALA A 315 17.85 1.66 6.55
CA ALA A 315 18.02 2.58 7.65
C ALA A 315 16.70 3.18 8.16
N ALA A 316 15.82 3.61 7.25
CA ALA A 316 14.54 4.20 7.64
C ALA A 316 13.63 3.19 8.35
N VAL A 317 13.58 1.95 7.85
CA VAL A 317 12.82 0.85 8.46
C VAL A 317 13.38 0.51 9.85
N CYS A 318 14.69 0.32 9.97
CA CYS A 318 15.32 -0.07 11.25
C CYS A 318 15.28 1.04 12.29
N CYS A 319 15.45 2.30 11.90
CA CYS A 319 15.33 3.44 12.80
C CYS A 319 13.88 3.82 13.12
N LYS A 320 12.90 3.25 12.41
CA LYS A 320 11.47 3.57 12.52
C LYS A 320 11.22 5.07 12.38
N CYS A 321 11.84 5.67 11.38
CA CYS A 321 11.93 7.11 11.22
C CYS A 321 11.45 7.57 9.84
N LEU A 322 11.40 8.89 9.63
CA LEU A 322 11.02 9.46 8.33
C LEU A 322 12.03 9.07 7.26
N LEU A 323 11.55 8.81 6.05
CA LEU A 323 12.34 8.61 4.84
C LEU A 323 12.09 9.78 3.89
N VAL A 324 13.12 10.53 3.55
CA VAL A 324 13.00 11.73 2.72
C VAL A 324 13.52 11.43 1.31
N THR A 325 12.60 11.24 0.37
CA THR A 325 12.87 10.96 -1.05
C THR A 325 11.63 11.24 -1.91
N ASN A 326 11.84 11.71 -3.14
CA ASN A 326 10.80 11.77 -4.17
C ASN A 326 10.83 10.54 -5.09
N ASP A 327 11.65 9.53 -4.79
CA ASP A 327 11.56 8.26 -5.49
C ASP A 327 10.14 7.68 -5.34
N GLU A 328 9.57 7.26 -6.46
CA GLU A 328 8.22 6.70 -6.48
C GLU A 328 8.19 5.27 -5.90
N MET A 329 9.37 4.63 -5.86
CA MET A 329 9.61 3.28 -5.39
C MET A 329 8.77 2.26 -6.18
N ARG A 330 8.85 2.33 -7.52
CA ARG A 330 8.01 1.54 -8.47
C ARG A 330 8.77 0.50 -9.28
N ASP A 331 10.09 0.48 -9.21
CA ASP A 331 10.91 -0.43 -10.03
C ASP A 331 10.81 -1.90 -9.57
N HIS A 332 11.52 -2.79 -10.27
CA HIS A 332 11.55 -4.21 -9.95
C HIS A 332 12.15 -4.52 -8.56
N LEU A 333 12.94 -3.63 -7.97
CA LEU A 333 13.45 -3.78 -6.61
C LEU A 333 12.29 -3.67 -5.61
N PHE A 334 11.48 -2.62 -5.72
CA PHE A 334 10.37 -2.39 -4.77
C PHE A 334 9.20 -3.36 -4.96
N GLN A 335 9.00 -3.92 -6.15
CA GLN A 335 8.02 -4.98 -6.39
C GLN A 335 8.27 -6.24 -5.54
N LEU A 336 9.51 -6.51 -5.15
CA LEU A 336 9.89 -7.66 -4.31
C LEU A 336 9.51 -7.47 -2.84
N LEU A 337 9.24 -6.23 -2.42
CA LEU A 337 8.89 -5.88 -1.05
C LEU A 337 7.44 -6.19 -0.70
N GLY A 338 6.67 -6.66 -1.69
CA GLY A 338 5.27 -7.06 -1.56
C GLY A 338 4.30 -5.88 -1.65
N THR A 339 3.03 -6.22 -1.91
CA THR A 339 1.96 -5.26 -2.20
C THR A 339 1.14 -4.85 -0.97
N SER A 340 1.43 -5.39 0.22
CA SER A 340 0.65 -5.13 1.44
C SER A 340 1.39 -4.23 2.46
N PHE A 341 2.52 -4.69 2.99
CA PHE A 341 3.23 -3.96 4.06
C PHE A 341 3.88 -2.67 3.52
N PHE A 342 4.66 -2.79 2.45
CA PHE A 342 5.50 -1.70 1.97
C PHE A 342 4.70 -0.44 1.57
N PRO A 343 3.55 -0.51 0.88
CA PRO A 343 2.73 0.67 0.62
C PRO A 343 2.22 1.37 1.89
N ARG A 344 1.82 0.59 2.91
CA ARG A 344 1.42 1.15 4.23
C ARG A 344 2.58 1.85 4.92
N TRP A 345 3.75 1.20 4.92
CA TRP A 345 4.96 1.78 5.49
C TRP A 345 5.38 3.05 4.76
N LYS A 346 5.37 3.05 3.42
CA LYS A 346 5.70 4.20 2.58
C LYS A 346 4.79 5.39 2.90
N GLU A 347 3.48 5.20 2.95
CA GLU A 347 2.50 6.25 3.28
C GLU A 347 2.79 6.91 4.63
N LYS A 348 3.22 6.13 5.64
CA LYS A 348 3.50 6.64 6.98
C LYS A 348 4.88 7.28 7.17
N HIS A 349 5.86 6.93 6.35
CA HIS A 349 7.26 7.31 6.59
C HIS A 349 7.83 8.21 5.49
N GLN A 350 7.29 8.17 4.26
CA GLN A 350 7.83 8.95 3.15
C GLN A 350 7.48 10.43 3.30
N VAL A 351 8.52 11.26 3.32
CA VAL A 351 8.46 12.72 3.21
C VAL A 351 8.91 13.08 1.80
N ARG A 352 8.08 13.85 1.09
CA ARG A 352 8.42 14.35 -0.26
C ARG A 352 8.85 15.80 -0.22
N LEU A 353 9.68 16.16 -1.18
CA LEU A 353 10.21 17.49 -1.40
C LEU A 353 9.43 18.17 -2.52
N SER A 354 8.93 19.38 -2.28
CA SER A 354 8.49 20.28 -3.33
C SER A 354 9.42 21.49 -3.40
N VAL A 355 9.88 21.82 -4.61
CA VAL A 355 10.80 22.93 -4.85
C VAL A 355 10.08 23.98 -5.68
N SER A 356 9.97 25.19 -5.14
CA SER A 356 9.28 26.32 -5.73
C SER A 356 10.12 27.60 -5.65
N ARG A 357 9.67 28.69 -6.26
CA ARG A 357 10.31 30.01 -6.13
C ARG A 357 10.37 30.51 -4.68
N SER A 358 9.40 30.13 -3.84
CA SER A 358 9.36 30.43 -2.41
C SER A 358 10.30 29.55 -1.57
N GLY A 359 11.03 28.64 -2.20
CA GLY A 359 11.98 27.74 -1.58
C GLY A 359 11.47 26.29 -1.51
N ILE A 360 12.11 25.54 -0.62
CA ILE A 360 11.85 24.12 -0.40
C ILE A 360 10.64 23.97 0.53
N ALA A 361 9.77 23.00 0.30
CA ALA A 361 8.78 22.54 1.26
C ALA A 361 8.86 21.02 1.41
N LEU A 362 8.60 20.54 2.63
CA LEU A 362 8.56 19.12 2.97
C LEU A 362 7.10 18.75 3.15
N GLN A 363 6.62 17.84 2.31
CA GLN A 363 5.32 17.24 2.45
C GLN A 363 5.44 16.07 3.43
N MET A 364 4.81 16.25 4.60
CA MET A 364 4.80 15.24 5.64
C MET A 364 3.79 14.14 5.33
N PRO A 365 4.02 12.90 5.82
CA PRO A 365 3.01 11.86 5.87
C PRO A 365 1.69 12.39 6.45
N PRO A 366 0.53 12.01 5.89
CA PRO A 366 -0.76 12.44 6.40
C PRO A 366 -0.96 11.94 7.84
N PRO A 367 -1.66 12.71 8.70
CA PRO A 367 -1.97 12.28 10.08
C PRO A 367 -3.09 11.23 10.15
N TYR A 368 -3.49 10.66 9.01
CA TYR A 368 -4.52 9.65 8.85
C TYR A 368 -4.08 8.64 7.78
N SER A 369 -4.72 7.47 7.73
CA SER A 369 -4.40 6.44 6.74
C SER A 369 -5.34 6.49 5.53
N THR A 370 -4.76 6.52 4.33
CA THR A 370 -5.50 6.56 3.05
C THR A 370 -5.88 5.14 2.64
N VAL A 371 -6.90 4.61 3.30
CA VAL A 371 -7.45 3.26 3.12
C VAL A 371 -8.94 3.28 3.42
N ILE A 372 -9.71 2.31 2.90
CA ILE A 372 -11.10 2.10 3.31
C ILE A 372 -11.19 2.05 4.85
N GLN A 373 -12.05 2.89 5.44
CA GLN A 373 -12.26 2.90 6.89
C GLN A 373 -13.74 2.70 7.23
N GLU A 374 -13.97 1.96 8.32
CA GLU A 374 -15.27 1.72 8.96
C GLU A 374 -15.19 2.32 10.37
N SER A 375 -16.05 3.31 10.66
CA SER A 375 -16.07 3.98 11.96
C SER A 375 -16.92 3.23 13.00
N GLU A 376 -16.80 3.59 14.28
CA GLU A 376 -17.52 2.92 15.38
C GLU A 376 -19.05 3.00 15.28
N ASN A 377 -19.58 3.97 14.54
CA ASN A 377 -21.02 4.09 14.30
C ASN A 377 -21.48 3.36 13.02
N GLY A 378 -20.56 2.69 12.32
CA GLY A 378 -20.82 1.96 11.08
C GLY A 378 -20.74 2.81 9.81
N SER A 379 -20.20 4.04 9.88
CA SER A 379 -19.98 4.86 8.68
C SER A 379 -18.76 4.40 7.90
N TRP A 380 -18.82 4.54 6.57
CA TRP A 380 -17.78 4.09 5.65
C TRP A 380 -17.16 5.26 4.89
N HIS A 381 -15.83 5.24 4.81
CA HIS A 381 -15.03 6.17 4.02
C HIS A 381 -14.15 5.37 3.06
N VAL A 382 -14.36 5.54 1.75
CA VAL A 382 -13.69 4.74 0.70
C VAL A 382 -12.88 5.69 -0.19
N PRO A 383 -11.53 5.62 -0.16
CA PRO A 383 -10.69 6.45 -1.02
C PRO A 383 -10.64 5.90 -2.44
N THR A 384 -10.72 6.78 -3.43
CA THR A 384 -10.51 6.42 -4.83
C THR A 384 -9.02 6.45 -5.18
N THR A 385 -8.57 5.64 -6.14
CA THR A 385 -7.22 5.74 -6.70
C THR A 385 -7.07 7.03 -7.51
N THR A 386 -5.90 7.64 -7.42
CA THR A 386 -5.51 8.82 -8.22
C THR A 386 -4.57 8.36 -9.33
N ASN A 387 -4.83 8.82 -10.56
CA ASN A 387 -3.95 8.55 -11.70
C ASN A 387 -2.67 9.41 -11.65
N ASP A 388 -2.72 10.53 -10.93
CA ASP A 388 -1.66 11.51 -10.76
C ASP A 388 -1.14 11.51 -9.31
N ASP A 389 -0.04 12.24 -9.08
CA ASP A 389 0.43 12.50 -7.73
C ASP A 389 -0.67 13.21 -6.92
N ASP A 390 -1.01 12.71 -5.72
CA ASP A 390 -2.03 13.27 -4.80
C ASP A 390 -1.82 14.76 -4.48
N LEU A 391 -0.65 15.27 -4.82
CA LEU A 391 -0.27 16.67 -4.74
C LEU A 391 -0.99 17.58 -5.74
N GLU A 392 -1.29 17.09 -6.94
CA GLU A 392 -1.85 17.92 -8.02
C GLU A 392 -3.38 17.86 -8.06
N THR A 393 -3.95 16.70 -7.74
CA THR A 393 -5.39 16.48 -7.73
C THR A 393 -5.85 15.97 -6.37
N PRO A 394 -6.72 16.70 -5.65
CA PRO A 394 -7.20 16.24 -4.36
C PRO A 394 -8.00 14.95 -4.51
N ARG A 395 -7.54 13.89 -3.83
CA ARG A 395 -8.14 12.56 -3.84
C ARG A 395 -9.61 12.59 -3.45
N GLN A 396 -10.44 11.91 -4.25
CA GLN A 396 -11.85 11.76 -3.96
C GLN A 396 -12.10 10.60 -2.99
N TRP A 397 -13.17 10.74 -2.21
CA TRP A 397 -13.63 9.76 -1.24
C TRP A 397 -15.13 9.56 -1.38
N LEU A 398 -15.61 8.34 -1.15
CA LEU A 398 -17.02 8.09 -0.88
C LEU A 398 -17.24 8.12 0.63
N CYS A 399 -18.17 8.95 1.09
CA CYS A 399 -18.66 8.98 2.46
C CYS A 399 -20.07 8.39 2.49
N ALA A 400 -20.23 7.24 3.14
CA ALA A 400 -21.52 6.59 3.36
C ALA A 400 -21.81 6.57 4.86
N THR A 401 -22.84 7.30 5.28
CA THR A 401 -23.20 7.50 6.69
C THR A 401 -24.67 7.18 6.93
N ARG A 402 -25.01 6.80 8.15
CA ARG A 402 -26.40 6.73 8.62
C ARG A 402 -26.64 7.80 9.68
N PRO A 403 -27.85 8.37 9.76
CA PRO A 403 -28.21 9.23 10.88
C PRO A 403 -28.13 8.40 12.16
N ILE A 404 -27.32 8.85 13.12
CA ILE A 404 -27.29 8.29 14.46
C ILE A 404 -28.64 8.64 15.09
N LYS A 405 -29.44 7.63 15.48
CA LYS A 405 -30.62 7.87 16.33
C LYS A 405 -30.09 8.43 17.65
N SER A 406 -30.38 9.70 17.90
CA SER A 406 -30.02 10.46 19.12
C SER A 406 -30.60 9.84 20.37
#